data_AF-A0AB74N1I5-F1
#
_entry.id   AF-A0AB74N1I5-F1
#
_cell.length_a   1.000
_cell.length_b   1.000
_cell.length_c   1.000
_cell.angle_alpha   90.00
_cell.angle_beta   90.00
_cell.angle_gamma   90.00
#
_symmetry.space_group_name_H-M   'P 1'
#
loop_
_entity.id
_entity.type
_entity.pdbx_description
1 polymer ?
#
loop_
_entity_poly.entity_id
_entity_poly.type
_entity_poly.pdbx_seq_one_letter_code
_entity_poly.pdbx_strand_id
1 'polypeptide(L)'
;MPRSIFYYQQVKHDYREIKETILLRYKKNRKRDGYRPMTLKLRQMGFHLNHKTVLKLMNALGIHSIYARKDMENEAKHRILPRMC
;
A
#
# COMPACT_ATOMS: atom_id res chain seq x y z
N MET A 1 -24.08 23.11 -15.19
CA MET A 1 -24.88 21.87 -15.14
C MET A 1 -24.82 21.28 -13.73
N PRO A 2 -25.94 20.84 -13.14
CA PRO A 2 -25.95 20.21 -11.82
C PRO A 2 -25.34 18.80 -11.87
N ARG A 3 -24.66 18.39 -10.80
CA ARG A 3 -24.05 17.05 -10.69
C ARG A 3 -25.13 16.01 -10.43
N SER A 4 -25.22 14.97 -11.26
CA SER A 4 -26.20 13.91 -11.09
C SER A 4 -25.92 13.09 -9.81
N ILE A 5 -26.93 12.98 -8.94
CA ILE A 5 -26.83 12.29 -7.65
C ILE A 5 -26.82 10.76 -7.83
N PHE A 6 -27.47 10.28 -8.90
CA PHE A 6 -27.64 8.86 -9.21
C PHE A 6 -26.33 8.05 -9.24
N TYR A 7 -25.24 8.64 -9.72
CA TYR A 7 -23.95 7.94 -9.84
C TYR A 7 -23.08 7.95 -8.58
N TYR A 8 -23.43 8.74 -7.55
CA TYR A 8 -22.62 8.91 -6.34
C TYR A 8 -23.24 8.25 -5.10
N GLN A 9 -23.78 7.03 -5.26
CA GLN A 9 -24.25 6.28 -4.11
C GLN A 9 -23.06 5.69 -3.35
N GLN A 10 -22.82 6.18 -2.13
CA GLN A 10 -21.71 5.72 -1.29
C GLN A 10 -21.98 4.29 -0.79
N VAL A 11 -21.31 3.31 -1.37
CA VAL A 11 -21.26 1.95 -0.83
C VAL A 11 -20.31 1.96 0.37
N LYS A 12 -20.85 1.72 1.57
CA LYS A 12 -20.03 1.54 2.78
C LYS A 12 -19.38 0.17 2.71
N HIS A 13 -18.06 0.14 2.59
CA HIS A 13 -17.26 -1.07 2.72
C HIS A 13 -16.60 -1.09 4.11
N ASP A 14 -16.80 -2.17 4.86
CA ASP A 14 -16.11 -2.40 6.13
C ASP A 14 -14.67 -2.89 5.87
N TYR A 15 -13.69 -2.00 6.02
CA TYR A 15 -12.26 -2.31 5.83
C TYR A 15 -11.52 -2.65 7.14
N ARG A 16 -12.23 -3.11 8.17
CA ARG A 16 -11.66 -3.30 9.52
C ARG A 16 -10.56 -4.37 9.52
N GLU A 17 -10.87 -5.56 9.01
CA GLU A 17 -9.95 -6.68 8.90
C GLU A 17 -8.71 -6.34 8.04
N ILE A 18 -8.93 -5.61 6.94
CA ILE A 18 -7.84 -5.18 6.05
C ILE A 18 -6.92 -4.19 6.76
N LYS A 19 -7.46 -3.25 7.54
CA LYS A 19 -6.66 -2.29 8.31
C LYS A 19 -5.79 -3.00 9.36
N GLU A 20 -6.35 -3.97 10.06
CA GLU A 20 -5.61 -4.79 11.04
C GLU A 20 -4.51 -5.61 10.36
N THR A 21 -4.82 -6.26 9.25
CA THR A 21 -3.85 -7.01 8.43
C THR A 21 -2.71 -6.10 7.95
N ILE A 22 -3.05 -4.88 7.50
CA ILE A 22 -2.07 -3.87 7.09
C ILE A 22 -1.14 -3.53 8.26
N LEU A 23 -1.70 -3.27 9.44
CA LEU A 23 -0.93 -2.91 10.63
C LEU A 23 0.01 -4.04 11.06
N LEU A 24 -0.49 -5.28 11.10
CA LEU A 24 0.29 -6.46 11.46
C LEU A 24 1.47 -6.65 10.53
N ARG A 25 1.22 -6.59 9.21
CA ARG A 25 2.26 -6.80 8.21
C ARG A 25 3.25 -5.63 8.16
N TYR A 26 2.80 -4.41 8.42
CA TYR A 26 3.68 -3.23 8.52
C TYR A 26 4.65 -3.33 9.70
N LYS A 27 4.17 -3.78 10.87
CA LYS A 27 5.00 -4.07 12.05
C LYS A 27 6.00 -5.20 11.76
N LYS A 28 5.53 -6.31 11.17
CA LYS A 28 6.38 -7.46 10.79
C LYS A 28 7.49 -7.06 9.82
N ASN A 29 7.21 -6.19 8.85
CA ASN A 29 8.16 -5.82 7.81
C ASN A 29 9.01 -4.59 8.16
N ARG A 30 9.09 -4.21 9.45
CA ARG A 30 9.87 -3.07 9.96
C ARG A 30 9.65 -1.78 9.15
N LYS A 31 8.40 -1.49 8.78
CA LYS A 31 8.01 -0.29 8.03
C LYS A 31 8.59 -0.15 6.61
N ARG A 32 9.20 -1.20 6.05
CA ARG A 32 9.79 -1.16 4.69
C ARG A 32 8.74 -1.13 3.57
N ASP A 33 7.59 -1.75 3.79
CA ASP A 33 6.57 -1.85 2.74
C ASP A 33 5.79 -0.55 2.57
N GLY A 34 5.81 0.00 1.36
CA GLY A 34 4.84 0.99 0.90
C GLY A 34 3.56 0.34 0.39
N TYR A 35 2.58 1.16 0.00
CA TYR A 35 1.26 0.67 -0.42
C TYR A 35 1.29 -0.28 -1.63
N ARG A 36 2.22 -0.11 -2.58
CA ARG A 36 2.38 -1.02 -3.74
C ARG A 36 2.79 -2.44 -3.33
N PRO A 37 3.94 -2.66 -2.67
CA PRO A 37 4.31 -4.00 -2.19
C PRO A 37 3.32 -4.54 -1.15
N MET A 38 2.68 -3.68 -0.36
CA MET A 38 1.61 -4.08 0.55
C MET A 38 0.41 -4.68 -0.18
N THR A 39 0.02 -4.08 -1.31
CA THR A 39 -1.10 -4.58 -2.13
C THR A 39 -0.81 -5.98 -2.68
N LEU A 40 0.43 -6.27 -3.09
CA LEU A 40 0.81 -7.60 -3.56
C LEU A 40 0.70 -8.64 -2.44
N LYS A 41 1.14 -8.30 -1.23
CA LYS A 41 1.04 -9.17 -0.04
C LYS A 41 -0.42 -9.42 0.35
N LEU A 42 -1.26 -8.39 0.31
CA LEU A 42 -2.70 -8.52 0.55
C LEU A 42 -3.37 -9.41 -0.51
N ARG A 43 -2.99 -9.27 -1.78
CA ARG A 43 -3.50 -10.13 -2.86
C ARG A 43 -3.12 -11.60 -2.69
N GLN A 44 -1.90 -11.88 -2.21
CA GLN A 44 -1.48 -13.24 -1.86
C GLN A 44 -2.31 -13.85 -0.72
N MET A 45 -2.87 -13.02 0.16
CA MET A 45 -3.78 -13.44 1.24
C MET A 45 -5.25 -13.52 0.80
N GLY A 46 -5.55 -13.29 -0.49
CA GLY A 46 -6.91 -13.33 -1.04
C GLY A 46 -7.62 -11.98 -1.11
N PHE A 47 -7.04 -10.89 -0.60
CA PHE A 47 -7.64 -9.55 -0.68
C PHE A 47 -7.41 -8.91 -2.05
N HIS A 48 -8.45 -8.84 -2.86
CA HIS A 48 -8.41 -8.23 -4.20
C HIS A 48 -8.77 -6.74 -4.13
N LEU A 49 -7.83 -5.94 -3.62
CA LEU A 49 -8.01 -4.49 -3.47
C LEU A 49 -7.19 -3.72 -4.50
N ASN A 50 -7.72 -2.59 -4.95
CA ASN A 50 -6.94 -1.63 -5.71
C ASN A 50 -5.85 -1.02 -4.82
N HIS A 51 -4.64 -0.87 -5.37
CA HIS A 51 -3.52 -0.23 -4.68
C HIS A 51 -3.82 1.20 -4.22
N LYS A 52 -4.71 1.92 -4.92
CA LYS A 52 -5.19 3.24 -4.48
C LYS A 52 -6.03 3.15 -3.22
N THR A 53 -6.83 2.10 -3.05
CA THR A 53 -7.61 1.85 -1.85
C THR A 53 -6.69 1.51 -0.68
N VAL A 54 -5.69 0.67 -0.91
CA VAL A 54 -4.66 0.36 0.09
C VAL A 54 -3.92 1.62 0.55
N LEU A 55 -3.56 2.51 -0.40
CA LEU A 55 -2.97 3.81 -0.08
C LEU A 55 -3.88 4.66 0.82
N LYS A 56 -5.18 4.77 0.50
CA LYS A 56 -6.15 5.48 1.34
C LYS A 56 -6.23 4.89 2.75
N LEU A 57 -6.24 3.56 2.87
CA LEU A 57 -6.28 2.88 4.16
C LEU A 57 -5.01 3.11 4.97
N MET A 58 -3.83 3.04 4.34
CA MET A 58 -2.55 3.32 4.99
C MET A 58 -2.48 4.77 5.46
N ASN A 59 -2.91 5.74 4.64
CA ASN A 59 -2.96 7.14 5.02
C ASN A 59 -3.92 7.38 6.20
N ALA A 60 -5.08 6.72 6.21
CA ALA A 60 -6.03 6.79 7.33
C ALA A 60 -5.47 6.20 8.64
N LEU A 61 -4.48 5.31 8.54
CA LEU A 61 -3.75 4.74 9.68
C LEU A 61 -2.46 5.51 10.03
N GLY A 62 -2.10 6.55 9.26
CA GLY A 62 -0.84 7.28 9.43
C GLY A 62 0.41 6.46 9.08
N ILE A 63 0.27 5.45 8.23
CA ILE A 63 1.32 4.49 7.88
C ILE A 63 2.01 4.92 6.59
N HIS A 64 3.33 5.15 6.68
CA HIS A 64 4.18 5.50 5.54
C HIS A 64 5.41 4.59 5.48
N SER A 65 5.90 4.29 4.27
CA SER A 65 7.13 3.52 4.10
C SER A 65 8.36 4.38 4.39
N ILE A 66 9.36 3.80 5.05
CA ILE A 66 10.64 4.48 5.34
C ILE A 66 11.50 4.72 4.10
N TYR A 67 11.31 3.95 3.03
CA TYR A 67 12.07 4.13 1.80
C TYR A 67 11.46 5.24 0.94
N ALA A 68 12.26 6.26 0.67
CA ALA A 68 12.03 7.18 -0.42
C ALA A 68 12.05 6.42 -1.76
N ARG A 69 11.38 6.98 -2.78
CA ARG A 69 11.39 6.40 -4.13
C ARG A 69 12.85 6.30 -4.59
N LYS A 70 13.23 5.18 -5.22
CA LYS A 70 14.55 5.03 -5.84
C LYS A 70 14.62 6.04 -6.99
N ASP A 71 15.55 6.99 -6.92
CA ASP A 71 15.90 7.82 -8.07
C ASP A 71 16.44 6.89 -9.14
N MET A 72 15.70 6.73 -10.25
CA MET A 72 16.09 5.81 -11.33
C MET A 72 17.45 6.19 -11.95
N GLU A 73 17.90 7.44 -11.78
CA GLU A 73 19.20 7.94 -12.23
C GLU A 73 20.39 7.33 -11.46
N ASN A 74 20.23 6.96 -10.18
CA ASN A 74 21.29 6.38 -9.35
C ASN A 74 21.32 4.84 -9.35
N GLU A 75 20.47 4.17 -10.14
CA GLU A 75 20.40 2.71 -10.23
C GLU A 75 21.69 2.06 -10.76
N ALA A 76 22.47 2.79 -11.56
CA ALA A 76 23.78 2.35 -12.05
C ALA A 76 24.85 2.24 -10.94
N LYS A 77 24.76 3.07 -9.87
CA LYS A 77 25.74 3.09 -8.77
C LYS A 77 25.50 2.00 -7.71
N HIS A 78 24.25 1.54 -7.55
CA HIS A 78 23.85 0.58 -6.51
C HIS A 78 23.89 -0.89 -6.92
N ARG A 79 24.54 -1.22 -8.04
CA ARG A 79 24.70 -2.61 -8.52
C ARG A 79 25.82 -3.39 -7.78
N ILE A 80 26.50 -2.76 -6.82
CA ILE A 80 27.54 -3.38 -5.99
C ILE A 80 27.06 -3.45 -4.54
N LEU A 81 26.08 -4.28 -4.24
CA LEU A 81 26.03 -4.99 -2.96
C LEU A 81 25.37 -6.34 -3.26
N PRO A 82 26.09 -7.47 -3.10
CA PRO A 82 25.53 -8.78 -3.42
C PRO A 82 24.26 -8.99 -2.58
N ARG A 83 23.24 -9.60 -3.18
CA ARG A 83 22.19 -10.25 -2.42
C ARG A 83 22.87 -11.32 -1.56
N MET A 84 23.11 -11.03 -0.28
CA MET A 84 23.48 -12.03 0.69
C MET A 84 22.20 -12.79 1.04
N CYS A 85 22.19 -14.07 0.65
CA CYS A 85 21.25 -15.18 0.86
C CYS A 85 19.80 -14.85 1.25
#